data_AF-A0A527W3C6-F1
#
_entry.id   AF-A0A527W3C6-F1
#
_cell.length_a   1.000
_cell.length_b   1.000
_cell.length_c   1.000
_cell.angle_alpha   90.00
_cell.angle_beta   90.00
_cell.angle_gamma   90.00
#
_symmetry.space_group_name_H-M   'P 1'
#
loop_
_entity.id
_entity.type
_entity.pdbx_description
1 polymer ?
#
loop_
_entity_poly.entity_id
_entity_poly.type
_entity_poly.pdbx_seq_one_letter_code
_entity_poly.pdbx_strand_id
1 'polypeptide(L)' 'AEPLAALVVGMADAYDTIVAPATSSGKNVAPRVAALLDVAQVSEIIEIVSPDTFKRPIYAGNAIQTV' A
#
# COMPACT_ATOMS: atom_id res chain seq x y z
N ALA A 1 -12.03 -9.60 -2.35
CA ALA A 1 -11.35 -8.28 -2.32
C ALA A 1 -12.15 -7.19 -3.02
N GLU A 2 -12.92 -7.56 -4.04
CA GLU A 2 -13.65 -6.76 -5.00
C GLU A 2 -14.61 -5.74 -4.37
N PRO A 3 -15.55 -6.12 -3.46
CA PRO A 3 -16.49 -5.14 -2.89
C PRO A 3 -15.79 -4.12 -1.99
N LEU A 4 -14.80 -4.55 -1.20
CA LEU A 4 -14.05 -3.65 -0.33
C LEU A 4 -13.16 -2.69 -1.14
N ALA A 5 -12.51 -3.17 -2.20
CA ALA A 5 -11.72 -2.31 -3.07
C ALA A 5 -12.60 -1.24 -3.74
N ALA A 6 -13.79 -1.61 -4.22
CA ALA A 6 -14.73 -0.65 -4.80
C ALA A 6 -15.19 0.41 -3.78
N LEU A 7 -15.47 0.00 -2.54
CA LEU A 7 -15.81 0.94 -1.46
C LEU A 7 -14.67 1.92 -1.17
N VAL A 8 -13.44 1.42 -1.03
CA VAL A 8 -12.26 2.26 -0.75
C VAL A 8 -12.03 3.26 -1.88
N VAL A 9 -12.09 2.82 -3.14
CA VAL A 9 -11.94 3.71 -4.32
C VAL A 9 -13.03 4.78 -4.34
N GLY A 10 -14.27 4.45 -3.99
CA GLY A 10 -15.37 5.43 -3.91
C GLY A 10 -15.20 6.50 -2.83
N MET A 11 -14.24 6.33 -1.90
CA MET A 11 -13.91 7.31 -0.86
C MET A 11 -12.55 7.96 -1.06
N ALA A 12 -11.77 7.54 -2.07
CA ALA A 12 -10.36 7.87 -2.20
C ALA A 12 -10.10 9.36 -2.47
N ASP A 13 -10.99 10.06 -3.18
CA ASP A 13 -10.83 11.48 -3.55
C ASP A 13 -10.62 12.43 -2.36
N ALA A 14 -11.01 12.01 -1.15
CA ALA A 14 -10.86 12.80 0.07
C ALA A 14 -9.53 12.58 0.81
N TYR A 15 -8.65 11.71 0.30
CA TYR A 15 -7.44 11.28 1.00
C TYR A 15 -6.20 11.29 0.10
N ASP A 16 -5.09 11.82 0.62
CA ASP A 16 -3.79 11.77 -0.06
C ASP A 16 -3.08 10.40 0.10
N THR A 17 -3.45 9.60 1.10
CA THR A 17 -2.76 8.35 1.42
C THR A 17 -3.72 7.30 1.96
N ILE A 18 -3.62 6.08 1.44
CA ILE A 18 -4.39 4.91 1.87
C ILE A 18 -3.41 3.86 2.40
N VAL A 19 -3.56 3.47 3.66
CA VAL A 19 -2.69 2.48 4.32
C VAL A 19 -3.50 1.30 4.83
N ALA A 20 -2.95 0.11 4.72
CA ALA A 20 -3.50 -1.10 5.31
C ALA A 20 -2.39 -1.93 5.98
N PRO A 21 -2.68 -2.63 7.09
CA PRO A 21 -1.72 -3.55 7.69
C PRO A 21 -1.41 -4.71 6.73
N ALA A 22 -0.16 -5.17 6.73
CA ALA A 22 0.36 -6.26 5.88
C ALA A 22 -0.16 -7.67 6.27
N THR A 23 -1.47 -7.78 6.52
CA THR A 23 -2.20 -9.03 6.77
C THR A 23 -2.63 -9.69 5.47
N SER A 24 -3.14 -10.93 5.53
CA SER A 24 -3.72 -11.61 4.37
C SER A 24 -4.81 -10.78 3.68
N SER A 25 -5.71 -10.17 4.47
CA SER A 25 -6.77 -9.31 3.97
C SER A 25 -6.23 -8.03 3.32
N GLY A 26 -5.25 -7.37 3.95
CA GLY A 26 -4.62 -6.16 3.41
C GLY A 26 -3.90 -6.44 2.09
N LYS A 27 -3.10 -7.52 2.04
CA LYS A 27 -2.37 -7.96 0.83
C LYS A 27 -3.30 -8.39 -0.31
N ASN A 28 -4.52 -8.83 0.01
CA ASN A 28 -5.54 -9.19 -0.98
C ASN A 28 -6.23 -7.94 -1.57
N VAL A 29 -6.38 -6.86 -0.81
CA VAL A 29 -7.20 -5.69 -1.20
C VAL A 29 -6.36 -4.52 -1.71
N ALA A 30 -5.26 -4.18 -1.03
CA ALA A 30 -4.48 -2.98 -1.33
C ALA A 30 -3.91 -2.93 -2.76
N PRO A 31 -3.35 -4.02 -3.34
CA PRO A 31 -2.89 -3.99 -4.72
C PRO A 31 -4.02 -3.73 -5.73
N ARG A 32 -5.24 -4.20 -5.44
CA ARG A 32 -6.42 -3.95 -6.29
C ARG A 32 -6.86 -2.50 -6.22
N VAL A 33 -6.87 -1.89 -5.03
CA VAL A 33 -7.17 -0.46 -4.87
C VAL A 33 -6.17 0.39 -5.64
N ALA A 34 -4.87 0.11 -5.49
CA ALA A 34 -3.81 0.84 -6.19
C ALA A 34 -3.94 0.73 -7.71
N ALA A 35 -4.24 -0.47 -8.23
CA ALA A 35 -4.47 -0.68 -9.66
C ALA A 35 -5.69 0.08 -10.20
N LEU A 36 -6.77 0.20 -9.40
CA LEU A 36 -7.97 0.95 -9.80
C LEU A 36 -7.75 2.47 -9.77
N LEU A 37 -6.82 2.96 -8.95
CA LEU A 37 -6.43 4.36 -8.86
C LEU A 37 -5.25 4.72 -9.78
N ASP A 38 -4.74 3.76 -10.57
CA ASP A 38 -3.58 3.91 -11.45
C ASP A 38 -2.30 4.41 -10.74
N VAL A 39 -2.02 3.85 -9.55
CA VAL A 39 -0.82 4.18 -8.76
C VAL A 39 -0.04 2.92 -8.35
N ALA A 40 1.27 3.07 -8.17
CA ALA A 40 2.12 2.00 -7.66
C ALA A 40 1.97 1.87 -6.13
N GLN A 41 1.74 0.65 -5.66
CA GLN A 41 1.62 0.33 -4.23
C GLN A 41 2.98 -0.01 -3.62
N VAL A 42 3.29 0.53 -2.43
CA VAL A 42 4.49 0.18 -1.66
C VAL A 42 4.13 -0.79 -0.53
N SER A 43 4.56 -2.05 -0.65
CA SER A 43 4.27 -3.13 0.31
C SER A 43 5.36 -3.31 1.37
N GLU A 44 4.99 -3.93 2.51
CA GLU A 44 5.89 -4.26 3.61
C GLU A 44 6.68 -3.06 4.17
N ILE A 45 6.08 -1.88 4.24
CA ILE A 45 6.71 -0.70 4.84
C ILE A 45 7.03 -0.97 6.31
N ILE A 46 8.28 -0.71 6.71
CA ILE A 46 8.76 -0.84 8.09
C ILE A 46 9.09 0.52 8.74
N GLU A 47 9.26 1.57 7.93
CA GLU A 47 9.54 2.93 8.39
C GLU A 47 9.01 3.95 7.37
N ILE A 48 8.40 5.03 7.88
CA ILE A 48 8.00 6.20 7.09
C ILE A 48 9.03 7.30 7.35
N VAL A 49 9.77 7.70 6.33
CA VAL A 49 10.83 8.73 6.45
C VAL A 49 10.26 10.12 6.17
N SER A 50 9.38 10.23 5.18
CA SER A 50 8.65 11.44 4.79
C SER A 50 7.29 11.04 4.17
N PRO A 51 6.41 11.99 3.79
CA PRO A 51 5.13 11.67 3.16
C PRO A 51 5.22 10.81 1.88
N ASP A 52 6.36 10.83 1.20
CA ASP A 52 6.62 10.16 -0.08
C ASP A 52 7.85 9.23 -0.05
N THR A 53 8.51 9.05 1.10
CA THR A 53 9.72 8.22 1.24
C THR A 53 9.54 7.16 2.32
N PHE A 54 9.77 5.90 1.97
CA PHE A 54 9.50 4.74 2.81
C PHE A 54 10.67 3.75 2.80
N LYS A 55 10.86 3.03 3.91
CA LYS A 55 11.76 1.87 3.94
C LYS A 55 10.99 0.56 3.94
N ARG A 56 11.45 -0.41 3.15
CA ARG A 56 10.88 -1.75 3.05
C ARG A 56 11.96 -2.84 2.93
N PRO A 57 11.73 -4.04 3.46
CA PRO A 57 12.64 -5.16 3.29
C PRO A 57 12.49 -5.77 1.90
N ILE A 58 13.62 -6.17 1.33
CA ILE A 58 13.72 -6.96 0.10
C ILE A 58 14.69 -8.14 0.34
N TYR A 59 14.76 -9.09 -0.59
CA TYR A 59 15.60 -10.29 -0.46
C TYR A 59 15.38 -11.04 0.88
N ALA A 60 14.12 -11.31 1.22
CA ALA A 60 13.72 -11.94 2.47
C ALA A 60 14.23 -11.21 3.74
N GLY A 61 14.39 -9.88 3.68
CA GLY A 61 14.81 -9.05 4.80
C GLY A 61 16.32 -8.81 4.89
N ASN A 62 17.12 -9.34 3.96
CA ASN A 62 18.57 -9.15 3.98
C ASN A 62 19.02 -7.75 3.52
N ALA A 63 18.16 -7.02 2.80
CA ALA A 63 18.42 -5.64 2.41
C ALA A 63 17.19 -4.77 2.66
N ILE A 64 17.44 -3.53 3.07
CA ILE A 64 16.41 -2.52 3.26
C ILE A 64 16.49 -1.52 2.12
N GLN A 65 15.42 -1.44 1.34
CA GLN A 65 15.28 -0.49 0.25
C GLN A 65 14.57 0.75 0.75
N THR A 66 15.10 1.92 0.42
CA THR A 66 14.37 3.19 0.54
C THR A 66 13.76 3.50 -0.83
N VAL A 67 12.46 3.76 -0.87
CA VAL A 67 11.69 4.11 -2.07
C VAL A 67 10.88 5.36 -1.86
#